data_AF-A0A8C2HKN4-F1
#
_entry.id   AF-A0A8C2HKN4-F1
#
_cell.length_a   1.000
_cell.length_b   1.000
_cell.length_c   1.000
_cell.angle_alpha   90.00
_cell.angle_beta   90.00
_cell.angle_gamma   90.00
#
_symmetry.space_group_name_H-M   'P 1'
#
loop_
_entity.id
_entity.type
_entity.pdbx_description
1 polymer ?
#
loop_
_entity_poly.entity_id
_entity_poly.type
_entity_poly.pdbx_seq_one_letter_code
_entity_poly.pdbx_strand_id
1 'polypeptide(L)'
;MSEGKMKSEIERSVYMSAPGPHAFLLVIRLGVRFTDEEKNTVRWIQKNFGEAATRYTILLFTHADYLKGKPLDLYITESKDLQALVNKCGGRYHPFNNEDMRNREQVTELLENIEIMVEENGGQHYTNEMYQDAQRNILNRAEFWSGNPRFVLLGKTGSGKTSAVETILGQRRSERSDSSGLKEACVSGKSMTIIDTPGLIDAPEEKMKDGIEKFVFMSAPGPHVFLLVIKLDTRFTDEENNTERWIRKNIGEDALCHTIILFTHADDLRGKTLDEYIRERSFLQSLVHGCG
;
A
#
# COMPACT_ATOMS: atom_id res chain seq x y z
N MET A 1 -23.24 12.00 -8.65
CA MET A 1 -22.18 12.90 -9.17
C MET A 1 -21.17 12.03 -9.91
N SER A 2 -20.67 12.41 -11.09
CA SER A 2 -19.61 11.63 -11.76
C SER A 2 -18.27 11.83 -11.06
N GLU A 3 -17.36 10.86 -11.15
CA GLU A 3 -16.01 10.97 -10.56
C GLU A 3 -15.27 12.21 -11.05
N GLY A 4 -15.36 12.53 -12.35
CA GLY A 4 -14.73 13.72 -12.93
C GLY A 4 -15.26 15.04 -12.36
N LYS A 5 -16.57 15.14 -12.11
CA LYS A 5 -17.18 16.34 -11.49
C LYS A 5 -16.80 16.45 -10.02
N MET A 6 -16.75 15.33 -9.31
CA MET A 6 -16.31 15.31 -7.91
C MET A 6 -14.86 15.78 -7.79
N LYS A 7 -13.97 15.30 -8.68
CA LYS A 7 -12.58 15.72 -8.74
C LYS A 7 -12.43 17.22 -9.01
N SER A 8 -13.17 17.79 -9.97
CA SER A 8 -13.08 19.23 -10.27
C SER A 8 -13.56 20.12 -9.12
N GLU A 9 -14.62 19.71 -8.40
CA GLU A 9 -15.10 20.47 -7.23
C GLU A 9 -14.09 20.43 -6.08
N ILE A 10 -13.38 19.31 -5.92
CA ILE A 10 -12.30 19.15 -4.96
C ILE A 10 -11.10 20.03 -5.31
N GLU A 11 -10.65 19.99 -6.56
CA GLU A 11 -9.54 20.84 -7.02
C GLU A 11 -9.85 22.32 -6.78
N ARG A 12 -11.09 22.71 -7.10
CA ARG A 12 -11.59 24.05 -6.86
C ARG A 12 -11.62 24.38 -5.36
N SER A 13 -12.09 23.48 -4.50
CA SER A 13 -12.18 23.76 -3.06
C SER A 13 -10.80 23.92 -2.41
N VAL A 14 -9.82 23.09 -2.79
CA VAL A 14 -8.43 23.22 -2.33
C VAL A 14 -7.83 24.55 -2.80
N TYR A 15 -8.01 24.90 -4.08
CA TYR A 15 -7.52 26.16 -4.64
C TYR A 15 -8.13 27.39 -3.96
N MET A 16 -9.44 27.36 -3.69
CA MET A 16 -10.16 28.47 -3.05
C MET A 16 -9.84 28.62 -1.56
N SER A 17 -9.18 27.63 -0.95
CA SER A 17 -8.86 27.62 0.49
C SER A 17 -7.48 28.21 0.80
N ALA A 18 -6.91 29.07 -0.07
CA ALA A 18 -5.55 29.59 0.07
C ALA A 18 -5.24 30.12 1.50
N PRO A 19 -4.10 29.73 2.11
CA PRO A 19 -2.98 28.97 1.52
C PRO A 19 -3.22 27.45 1.40
N GLY A 20 -4.29 26.95 2.03
CA GLY A 20 -4.83 25.60 1.91
C GLY A 20 -5.76 25.30 3.11
N PRO A 21 -6.53 24.20 3.07
CA PRO A 21 -7.39 23.84 4.20
C PRO A 21 -6.57 23.46 5.43
N HIS A 22 -6.91 24.05 6.57
CA HIS A 22 -6.33 23.72 7.87
C HIS A 22 -6.99 22.48 8.49
N ALA A 23 -8.25 22.21 8.11
CA ALA A 23 -9.00 21.05 8.56
C ALA A 23 -9.92 20.51 7.46
N PHE A 24 -10.01 19.18 7.38
CA PHE A 24 -11.03 18.43 6.67
C PHE A 24 -11.99 17.83 7.69
N LEU A 25 -13.29 18.07 7.53
CA LEU A 25 -14.32 17.44 8.35
C LEU A 25 -14.92 16.28 7.58
N LEU A 26 -14.64 15.06 8.02
CA LEU A 26 -15.24 13.85 7.47
C LEU A 26 -16.52 13.55 8.25
N VAL A 27 -17.67 13.87 7.66
CA VAL A 27 -18.98 13.72 8.31
C VAL A 27 -19.46 12.28 8.26
N ILE A 28 -19.77 11.70 9.42
CA ILE A 28 -20.40 10.39 9.57
C ILE A 28 -21.73 10.58 10.29
N ARG A 29 -22.79 9.95 9.80
CA ARG A 29 -24.11 10.02 10.42
C ARG A 29 -24.30 8.87 11.40
N LEU A 30 -24.65 9.20 12.64
CA LEU A 30 -25.05 8.21 13.63
C LEU A 30 -26.47 7.72 13.38
N GLY A 31 -26.76 6.51 13.87
CA GLY A 31 -28.08 5.89 13.78
C GLY A 31 -28.42 5.24 12.44
N VAL A 32 -27.47 5.20 11.51
CA VAL A 32 -27.55 4.41 10.27
C VAL A 32 -26.48 3.32 10.26
N ARG A 33 -26.66 2.33 9.39
CA ARG A 33 -25.69 1.23 9.25
C ARG A 33 -24.41 1.79 8.65
N PHE A 34 -23.28 1.51 9.30
CA PHE A 34 -21.97 1.85 8.77
C PHE A 34 -21.68 1.06 7.47
N THR A 35 -21.64 1.74 6.33
CA THR A 35 -21.57 1.11 5.00
C THR A 35 -20.13 0.89 4.54
N ASP A 36 -19.94 0.03 3.55
CA ASP A 36 -18.62 -0.15 2.94
C ASP A 36 -18.13 1.12 2.24
N GLU A 37 -19.02 2.01 1.82
CA GLU A 37 -18.65 3.33 1.30
C GLU A 37 -17.96 4.16 2.38
N GLU A 38 -18.54 4.21 3.59
CA GLU A 38 -17.97 4.94 4.73
C GLU A 38 -16.64 4.32 5.20
N LYS A 39 -16.52 2.99 5.19
CA LYS A 39 -15.24 2.29 5.44
C LYS A 39 -14.16 2.64 4.42
N ASN A 40 -14.58 2.92 3.19
CA ASN A 40 -13.68 3.23 2.09
C ASN A 40 -13.35 4.71 1.99
N THR A 41 -14.06 5.60 2.69
CA THR A 41 -13.86 7.05 2.58
C THR A 41 -12.46 7.49 2.97
N VAL A 42 -11.88 6.97 4.07
CA VAL A 42 -10.49 7.34 4.43
C VAL A 42 -9.48 6.79 3.41
N ARG A 43 -9.68 5.57 2.90
CA ARG A 43 -8.85 5.06 1.79
C ARG A 43 -8.98 5.94 0.55
N TRP A 44 -10.18 6.43 0.28
CA TRP A 44 -10.42 7.35 -0.82
C TRP A 44 -9.76 8.72 -0.57
N ILE A 45 -9.77 9.25 0.66
CA ILE A 45 -9.04 10.47 1.03
C ILE A 45 -7.55 10.27 0.81
N GLN A 46 -6.95 9.21 1.37
CA GLN A 46 -5.53 8.88 1.20
C GLN A 46 -5.17 8.73 -0.29
N LYS A 47 -6.05 8.09 -1.07
CA LYS A 47 -5.84 7.91 -2.50
C LYS A 47 -5.89 9.22 -3.29
N ASN A 48 -6.81 10.13 -2.97
CA ASN A 48 -7.06 11.34 -3.77
C ASN A 48 -6.34 12.60 -3.25
N PHE A 49 -6.08 12.68 -1.96
CA PHE A 49 -5.42 13.79 -1.27
C PHE A 49 -4.08 13.38 -0.64
N GLY A 50 -3.66 12.14 -0.82
CA GLY A 50 -2.39 11.64 -0.28
C GLY A 50 -2.50 11.25 1.19
N GLU A 51 -1.52 10.48 1.65
CA GLU A 51 -1.45 10.00 3.03
C GLU A 51 -1.39 11.13 4.06
N ALA A 52 -0.79 12.28 3.69
CA ALA A 52 -0.69 13.44 4.56
C ALA A 52 -2.06 14.07 4.89
N ALA A 53 -3.09 13.88 4.05
CA ALA A 53 -4.40 14.49 4.26
C ALA A 53 -5.08 14.02 5.56
N THR A 54 -4.86 12.78 5.99
CA THR A 54 -5.47 12.24 7.23
C THR A 54 -4.98 12.97 8.49
N ARG A 55 -3.80 13.62 8.42
CA ARG A 55 -3.26 14.46 9.49
C ARG A 55 -4.08 15.72 9.74
N TYR A 56 -4.81 16.19 8.72
CA TYR A 56 -5.66 17.36 8.77
C TYR A 56 -7.15 16.99 8.86
N THR A 57 -7.49 15.72 9.11
CA THR A 57 -8.87 15.25 9.13
C THR A 57 -9.38 15.04 10.56
N ILE A 58 -10.60 15.53 10.81
CA ILE A 58 -11.41 15.25 12.00
C ILE A 58 -12.68 14.53 11.56
N LEU A 59 -13.04 13.44 12.25
CA LEU A 59 -14.29 12.72 12.02
C LEU A 59 -15.45 13.41 12.77
N LEU A 60 -16.39 13.99 12.04
CA LEU A 60 -17.55 14.67 12.61
C LEU A 60 -18.76 13.73 12.65
N PHE A 61 -19.10 13.23 13.83
CA PHE A 61 -20.24 12.32 14.03
C PHE A 61 -21.53 13.11 14.26
N THR A 62 -22.25 13.33 13.17
CA THR A 62 -23.57 13.99 13.17
C THR A 62 -24.67 13.11 13.74
N HIS A 63 -25.80 13.72 14.12
CA HIS A 63 -26.89 13.06 14.85
C HIS A 63 -26.45 12.42 16.17
N ALA A 64 -25.61 13.13 16.94
CA ALA A 64 -25.13 12.67 18.23
C ALA A 64 -26.25 12.42 19.26
N ASP A 65 -27.43 13.00 19.07
CA ASP A 65 -28.66 12.72 19.81
C ASP A 65 -29.05 11.23 19.76
N TYR A 66 -28.70 10.51 18.69
CA TYR A 66 -28.92 9.07 18.56
C TYR A 66 -28.26 8.26 19.68
N LEU A 67 -27.17 8.76 20.25
CA LEU A 67 -26.44 8.09 21.34
C LEU A 67 -27.25 8.04 22.64
N LYS A 68 -28.29 8.87 22.81
CA LYS A 68 -29.17 8.91 23.99
C LYS A 68 -28.40 8.94 25.32
N GLY A 69 -27.35 9.76 25.38
CA GLY A 69 -26.48 9.92 26.56
C GLY A 69 -25.33 8.90 26.66
N LYS A 70 -25.24 7.94 25.74
CA LYS A 70 -24.06 7.07 25.64
C LYS A 70 -22.85 7.88 25.14
N PRO A 71 -21.67 7.75 25.75
CA PRO A 71 -20.43 8.32 25.22
C PRO A 71 -20.14 7.82 23.79
N LEU A 72 -19.72 8.73 22.91
CA LEU A 72 -19.36 8.41 21.53
C LEU A 72 -18.20 7.38 21.47
N ASP A 73 -17.26 7.46 22.41
CA ASP A 73 -16.11 6.56 22.53
C ASP A 73 -16.56 5.10 22.63
N LEU A 74 -17.60 4.82 23.44
CA LEU A 74 -18.15 3.48 23.57
C LEU A 74 -18.75 2.99 22.25
N TYR A 75 -19.48 3.85 21.53
CA TYR A 75 -20.02 3.51 20.21
C TYR A 75 -18.93 3.19 19.20
N ILE A 76 -17.82 3.95 19.20
CA ILE A 76 -16.66 3.68 18.34
C ILE A 76 -16.05 2.32 18.70
N THR A 77 -15.85 2.04 20.00
CA THR A 77 -15.22 0.78 20.45
C THR A 77 -16.04 -0.49 20.13
N GLU A 78 -17.34 -0.36 19.86
CA GLU A 78 -18.19 -1.48 19.44
C GLU A 78 -17.93 -1.93 18.00
N SER A 79 -17.29 -1.09 17.18
CA SER A 79 -16.98 -1.40 15.78
C SER A 79 -15.49 -1.34 15.50
N LYS A 80 -14.90 -2.48 15.11
CA LYS A 80 -13.50 -2.53 14.68
C LYS A 80 -13.24 -1.62 13.48
N ASP A 81 -14.21 -1.49 12.58
CA ASP A 81 -14.09 -0.65 11.39
C ASP A 81 -14.09 0.84 11.76
N LEU A 82 -14.92 1.27 12.72
CA LEU A 82 -14.92 2.66 13.22
C LEU A 82 -13.64 2.98 13.99
N GLN A 83 -13.17 2.07 14.84
CA GLN A 83 -11.88 2.22 15.52
C GLN A 83 -10.73 2.36 14.53
N ALA A 84 -10.68 1.49 13.51
CA ALA A 84 -9.66 1.58 12.48
C ALA A 84 -9.73 2.91 11.72
N LEU A 85 -10.94 3.43 11.46
CA LEU A 85 -11.14 4.72 10.81
C LEU A 85 -10.62 5.88 11.67
N VAL A 86 -11.03 5.91 12.95
CA VAL A 86 -10.61 6.93 13.93
C VAL A 86 -9.10 6.93 14.10
N ASN A 87 -8.49 5.75 14.24
CA ASN A 87 -7.05 5.62 14.40
C ASN A 87 -6.28 6.13 13.17
N LYS A 88 -6.80 5.92 11.95
CA LYS A 88 -6.19 6.47 10.72
C LYS A 88 -6.22 7.99 10.66
N CYS A 89 -7.19 8.62 11.32
CA CYS A 89 -7.31 10.08 11.46
C CYS A 89 -6.68 10.57 12.77
N GLY A 90 -5.72 9.84 13.35
CA GLY A 90 -4.99 10.26 14.55
C GLY A 90 -5.82 10.29 15.83
N GLY A 91 -6.94 9.56 15.88
CA GLY A 91 -7.82 9.56 17.05
C GLY A 91 -8.78 10.74 17.12
N ARG A 92 -8.80 11.62 16.10
CA ARG A 92 -9.60 12.86 16.11
C ARG A 92 -11.02 12.63 15.65
N TYR A 93 -11.97 12.86 16.54
CA TYR A 93 -13.40 12.85 16.25
C TYR A 93 -14.16 13.82 17.15
N HIS A 94 -15.37 14.20 16.73
CA HIS A 94 -16.23 15.11 17.47
C HIS A 94 -17.71 14.74 17.28
N PRO A 95 -18.50 14.57 18.36
CA PRO A 95 -19.96 14.40 18.26
C PRO A 95 -20.63 15.74 17.92
N PHE A 96 -21.59 15.73 17.01
CA PHE A 96 -22.32 16.93 16.62
C PHE A 96 -23.84 16.68 16.65
N ASN A 97 -24.56 17.46 17.44
CA ASN A 97 -26.01 17.33 17.58
C ASN A 97 -26.72 18.34 16.67
N ASN A 98 -27.17 17.87 15.52
CA ASN A 98 -27.85 18.69 14.52
C ASN A 98 -29.24 19.20 14.97
N GLU A 99 -29.85 18.59 15.99
CA GLU A 99 -31.15 19.04 16.51
C GLU A 99 -31.02 20.18 17.52
N ASP A 100 -29.85 20.33 18.15
CA ASP A 100 -29.60 21.36 19.17
C ASP A 100 -28.85 22.57 18.59
N MET A 101 -29.50 23.26 17.64
CA MET A 101 -28.90 24.40 16.91
C MET A 101 -28.54 25.61 17.79
N ARG A 102 -29.08 25.69 19.01
CA ARG A 102 -28.82 26.81 19.94
C ARG A 102 -27.64 26.55 20.85
N ASN A 103 -27.26 25.29 21.03
CA ASN A 103 -26.06 24.93 21.75
C ASN A 103 -24.82 25.32 20.94
N ARG A 104 -24.23 26.46 21.31
CA ARG A 104 -22.98 26.97 20.73
C ARG A 104 -21.75 26.30 21.33
N GLU A 105 -21.85 25.62 22.46
CA GLU A 105 -20.74 24.93 23.13
C GLU A 105 -20.17 23.83 22.22
N GLN A 106 -21.03 23.03 21.56
CA GLN A 106 -20.55 22.02 20.59
C GLN A 106 -19.71 22.63 19.46
N VAL A 107 -20.02 23.86 19.04
CA VAL A 107 -19.25 24.55 17.99
C VAL A 107 -17.92 25.04 18.55
N THR A 108 -17.92 25.56 19.79
CA THR A 108 -16.69 25.96 20.48
C THR A 108 -15.75 24.77 20.66
N GLU A 109 -16.25 23.64 21.15
CA GLU A 109 -15.47 22.41 21.31
C GLU A 109 -14.93 21.88 19.97
N LEU A 110 -15.71 21.96 18.89
CA LEU A 110 -15.22 21.62 17.55
C LEU A 110 -14.07 22.53 17.11
N LEU A 111 -14.16 23.83 17.37
CA LEU A 111 -13.10 24.80 17.03
C LEU A 111 -11.84 24.54 17.87
N GLU A 112 -11.97 24.26 19.17
CA GLU A 112 -10.85 23.87 20.03
C GLU A 112 -10.15 22.60 19.52
N ASN A 113 -10.92 21.59 19.08
CA ASN A 113 -10.36 20.38 18.46
C ASN A 113 -9.61 20.68 17.14
N ILE A 114 -10.09 21.65 16.36
CA ILE A 114 -9.39 22.10 15.14
C ILE A 114 -8.10 22.82 15.51
N GLU A 115 -8.11 23.70 16.52
CA GLU A 115 -6.92 24.41 17.01
C GLU A 115 -5.85 23.42 17.49
N ILE A 116 -6.23 22.45 18.34
CA ILE A 116 -5.32 21.39 18.82
C ILE A 116 -4.70 20.63 17.63
N MET A 117 -5.52 20.23 16.66
CA MET A 117 -5.01 19.53 15.47
C MET A 117 -4.04 20.38 14.64
N VAL A 118 -4.30 21.68 14.51
CA VAL A 118 -3.40 22.61 13.80
C VAL A 118 -2.08 22.76 14.56
N GLU A 119 -2.12 22.85 15.89
CA GLU A 119 -0.94 22.87 16.75
C GLU A 119 -0.11 21.57 16.64
N GLU A 120 -0.76 20.41 16.67
CA GLU A 120 -0.13 19.09 16.46
C GLU A 120 0.56 18.99 15.08
N ASN A 121 0.04 19.71 14.08
CA ASN A 121 0.64 19.80 12.75
C ASN A 121 1.66 20.95 12.61
N GLY A 122 2.06 21.59 13.71
CA GLY A 122 3.06 22.66 13.71
C GLY A 122 2.57 23.95 13.05
N GLY A 123 1.27 24.25 13.16
CA GLY A 123 0.64 25.41 12.53
C GLY A 123 0.54 25.33 11.00
N GLN A 124 0.84 24.18 10.40
CA GLN A 124 0.77 23.98 8.97
C GLN A 124 -0.66 23.70 8.50
N HIS A 125 -0.86 23.78 7.19
CA HIS A 125 -2.10 23.43 6.52
C HIS A 125 -1.82 22.43 5.39
N TYR A 126 -2.86 21.82 4.87
CA TYR A 126 -2.75 20.96 3.71
C TYR A 126 -2.46 21.80 2.46
N THR A 127 -1.32 21.58 1.82
CA THR A 127 -0.83 22.45 0.75
C THR A 127 -1.22 21.96 -0.66
N ASN A 128 -1.15 22.87 -1.64
CA ASN A 128 -1.28 22.51 -3.05
C ASN A 128 -0.20 21.51 -3.50
N GLU A 129 1.01 21.57 -2.92
CA GLU A 129 2.08 20.62 -3.21
C GLU A 129 1.70 19.20 -2.75
N MET A 130 1.19 19.05 -1.52
CA MET A 130 0.68 17.76 -1.04
C MET A 130 -0.41 17.18 -1.96
N TYR A 131 -1.30 18.05 -2.45
CA TYR A 131 -2.33 17.64 -3.41
C TYR A 131 -1.75 17.22 -4.76
N GLN A 132 -0.82 18.00 -5.32
CA GLN A 132 -0.16 17.67 -6.57
C GLN A 132 0.63 16.37 -6.46
N ASP A 133 1.28 16.11 -5.32
CA ASP A 133 1.96 14.83 -5.05
C ASP A 133 0.99 13.65 -5.07
N ALA A 134 -0.17 13.80 -4.42
CA ALA A 134 -1.22 12.79 -4.46
C ALA A 134 -1.68 12.52 -5.91
N GLN A 135 -1.92 13.58 -6.69
CA GLN A 135 -2.35 13.46 -8.08
C GLN A 135 -1.26 12.82 -8.97
N ARG A 136 0.01 13.20 -8.81
CA ARG A 136 1.15 12.59 -9.51
C ARG A 136 1.24 11.10 -9.20
N ASN A 137 1.06 10.69 -7.95
CA ASN A 137 1.10 9.28 -7.56
C ASN A 137 -0.03 8.46 -8.21
N ILE A 138 -1.23 9.03 -8.37
CA ILE A 138 -2.34 8.37 -9.08
C ILE A 138 -1.98 8.19 -10.56
N LEU A 139 -1.49 9.26 -11.21
CA LEU A 139 -1.10 9.22 -12.62
C LEU A 139 0.04 8.23 -12.86
N ASN A 140 1.11 8.28 -12.08
CA ASN A 140 2.25 7.36 -12.18
C ASN A 140 1.81 5.90 -12.03
N ARG A 141 0.88 5.61 -11.10
CA ARG A 141 0.32 4.25 -10.96
C ARG A 141 -0.49 3.84 -12.19
N ALA A 142 -1.31 4.73 -12.73
CA ALA A 142 -2.09 4.45 -13.93
C ALA A 142 -1.18 4.21 -15.15
N GLU A 143 -0.19 5.08 -15.35
CA GLU A 143 0.82 4.96 -16.39
C GLU A 143 1.59 3.64 -16.26
N PHE A 144 2.09 3.32 -15.06
CA PHE A 144 2.79 2.07 -14.78
C PHE A 144 1.99 0.84 -15.24
N TRP A 145 0.72 0.71 -14.85
CA TRP A 145 -0.10 -0.44 -15.23
C TRP A 145 -0.54 -0.41 -16.70
N SER A 146 -0.73 0.77 -17.28
CA SER A 146 -1.05 0.92 -18.71
C SER A 146 0.14 0.53 -19.61
N GLY A 147 1.36 0.68 -19.10
CA GLY A 147 2.60 0.34 -19.80
C GLY A 147 2.96 -1.15 -19.82
N ASN A 148 2.07 -2.03 -19.35
CA ASN A 148 2.29 -3.48 -19.23
C ASN A 148 3.64 -3.80 -18.53
N PRO A 149 3.73 -3.57 -17.21
CA PRO A 149 4.99 -3.65 -16.48
C PRO A 149 5.61 -5.05 -16.51
N ARG A 150 6.94 -5.11 -16.38
CA ARG A 150 7.75 -6.31 -16.60
C ARG A 150 8.35 -6.76 -15.27
N PHE A 151 7.89 -7.89 -14.79
CA PHE A 151 8.28 -8.49 -13.52
C PHE A 151 9.27 -9.61 -13.80
N VAL A 152 10.49 -9.51 -13.26
CA VAL A 152 11.50 -10.57 -13.35
C VAL A 152 11.55 -11.29 -12.00
N LEU A 153 11.30 -12.60 -11.99
CA LEU A 153 11.43 -13.37 -10.77
C LEU A 153 12.90 -13.70 -10.53
N LEU A 154 13.39 -13.49 -9.32
CA LEU A 154 14.74 -13.87 -8.88
C LEU A 154 14.63 -14.85 -7.72
N GLY A 155 15.67 -15.66 -7.50
CA GLY A 155 15.68 -16.62 -6.39
C GLY A 155 16.46 -17.88 -6.73
N LYS A 156 16.72 -18.71 -5.71
CA LYS A 156 17.40 -20.01 -5.88
C LYS A 156 16.56 -21.05 -6.62
N THR A 157 17.19 -22.13 -7.07
CA THR A 157 16.48 -23.29 -7.59
C THR A 157 15.54 -23.86 -6.51
N GLY A 158 14.30 -24.17 -6.87
CA GLY A 158 13.32 -24.72 -5.93
C GLY A 158 12.73 -23.72 -4.93
N SER A 159 12.98 -22.41 -5.05
CA SER A 159 12.38 -21.41 -4.16
C SER A 159 10.88 -21.18 -4.38
N GLY A 160 10.30 -21.77 -5.43
CA GLY A 160 8.88 -21.64 -5.76
C GLY A 160 8.54 -20.60 -6.82
N LYS A 161 9.52 -20.09 -7.59
CA LYS A 161 9.30 -19.09 -8.66
C LYS A 161 8.19 -19.50 -9.65
N THR A 162 8.35 -20.64 -10.32
CA THR A 162 7.36 -21.12 -11.28
C THR A 162 5.98 -21.33 -10.65
N SER A 163 5.91 -21.86 -9.42
CA SER A 163 4.63 -22.00 -8.70
C SER A 163 3.99 -20.65 -8.35
N ALA A 164 4.79 -19.63 -8.06
CA ALA A 164 4.31 -18.26 -7.89
C ALA A 164 3.74 -17.70 -9.20
N VAL A 165 4.42 -17.92 -10.34
CA VAL A 165 3.90 -17.53 -11.67
C VAL A 165 2.58 -18.22 -11.98
N GLU A 166 2.49 -19.54 -11.78
CA GLU A 166 1.24 -20.30 -11.96
C GLU A 166 0.10 -19.73 -11.10
N THR A 167 0.41 -19.38 -9.85
CA THR A 167 -0.55 -18.75 -8.93
C THR A 167 -1.00 -17.38 -9.44
N ILE A 168 -0.07 -16.53 -9.91
CA ILE A 168 -0.40 -15.21 -10.47
C ILE A 168 -1.27 -15.33 -11.74
N LEU A 169 -0.99 -16.32 -12.58
CA LEU A 169 -1.77 -16.59 -13.79
C LEU A 169 -3.16 -17.17 -13.50
N GLY A 170 -3.41 -17.67 -12.28
CA GLY A 170 -4.64 -18.37 -11.93
C GLY A 170 -4.81 -19.70 -12.68
N GLN A 171 -3.73 -20.26 -13.24
CA GLN A 171 -3.75 -21.49 -14.02
C GLN A 171 -3.32 -22.68 -13.15
N ARG A 172 -4.05 -23.80 -13.22
CA ARG A 172 -3.57 -25.08 -12.67
C ARG A 172 -2.65 -25.75 -13.68
N ARG A 173 -1.56 -26.34 -13.18
CA ARG A 173 -0.54 -27.10 -13.93
C ARG A 173 -1.16 -27.84 -15.13
N SER A 174 -0.61 -27.56 -16.31
CA SER A 174 -0.86 -28.22 -17.60
C SER A 174 -1.82 -27.52 -18.56
N GLU A 175 -1.43 -26.32 -19.03
CA GLU A 175 -1.60 -25.94 -20.44
C GLU A 175 -0.36 -25.18 -20.92
N ARG A 176 0.45 -25.86 -21.76
CA ARG A 176 1.49 -25.30 -22.63
C ARG A 176 2.53 -24.39 -21.95
N SER A 177 3.57 -25.02 -21.40
CA SER A 177 4.82 -24.33 -21.09
C SER A 177 5.51 -23.89 -22.38
N ASP A 178 5.19 -22.68 -22.86
CA ASP A 178 6.14 -21.94 -23.70
C ASP A 178 7.49 -21.92 -22.97
N SER A 179 8.50 -22.53 -23.58
CA SER A 179 9.87 -22.67 -23.07
C SER A 179 10.63 -21.34 -22.97
N SER A 180 9.99 -20.23 -23.34
CA SER A 180 10.58 -18.91 -23.36
C SER A 180 10.82 -18.36 -21.94
N GLY A 181 9.99 -18.74 -20.96
CA GLY A 181 10.00 -18.15 -19.61
C GLY A 181 9.22 -16.83 -19.52
N LEU A 182 8.67 -16.31 -20.63
CA LEU A 182 7.82 -15.13 -20.65
C LEU A 182 6.35 -15.52 -20.54
N LYS A 183 5.60 -14.83 -19.69
CA LYS A 183 4.16 -15.02 -19.49
C LYS A 183 3.47 -13.67 -19.39
N GLU A 184 2.25 -13.56 -19.90
CA GLU A 184 1.39 -12.39 -19.69
C GLU A 184 0.31 -12.74 -18.67
N ALA A 185 0.06 -11.83 -17.73
CA ALA A 185 -0.95 -11.99 -16.70
C ALA A 185 -1.84 -10.75 -16.65
N CYS A 186 -3.14 -10.95 -16.39
CA CYS A 186 -4.07 -9.86 -16.09
C CYS A 186 -4.82 -10.20 -14.82
N VAL A 187 -4.55 -9.46 -13.74
CA VAL A 187 -5.14 -9.68 -12.42
C VAL A 187 -5.88 -8.41 -11.98
N SER A 188 -7.18 -8.52 -11.76
CA SER A 188 -8.04 -7.37 -11.38
C SER A 188 -7.91 -6.17 -12.33
N GLY A 189 -7.82 -6.43 -13.64
CA GLY A 189 -7.66 -5.39 -14.67
C GLY A 189 -6.24 -4.81 -14.79
N LYS A 190 -5.26 -5.32 -14.04
CA LYS A 190 -3.84 -4.94 -14.15
C LYS A 190 -3.12 -5.96 -15.02
N SER A 191 -2.74 -5.55 -16.22
CA SER A 191 -1.92 -6.38 -17.11
C SER A 191 -0.45 -6.26 -16.72
N MET A 192 0.31 -7.34 -16.88
CA MET A 192 1.77 -7.36 -16.66
C MET A 192 2.42 -8.49 -17.47
N THR A 193 3.69 -8.31 -17.78
CA THR A 193 4.58 -9.36 -18.30
C THR A 193 5.41 -9.93 -17.15
N ILE A 194 5.48 -11.24 -17.04
CA ILE A 194 6.23 -11.98 -16.03
C ILE A 194 7.32 -12.78 -16.74
N ILE A 195 8.55 -12.66 -16.26
CA ILE A 195 9.72 -13.37 -16.76
C ILE A 195 10.17 -14.32 -15.65
N ASP A 196 9.81 -15.59 -15.81
CA ASP A 196 10.25 -16.68 -14.94
C ASP A 196 11.69 -17.04 -15.28
N THR A 197 12.62 -16.81 -14.36
CA THR A 197 14.03 -17.17 -14.54
C THR A 197 14.31 -18.53 -13.89
N PRO A 198 15.35 -19.25 -14.35
CA PRO A 198 15.90 -20.36 -13.57
C PRO A 198 16.45 -19.88 -12.21
N GLY A 199 16.92 -20.82 -11.37
CA GLY A 199 17.62 -20.48 -10.13
C GLY A 199 18.94 -19.78 -10.41
N LEU A 200 18.97 -18.44 -10.41
CA LEU A 200 20.15 -17.66 -10.77
C LEU A 200 21.14 -17.49 -9.62
N ILE A 201 20.64 -17.47 -8.37
CA ILE A 201 21.45 -17.18 -7.18
C ILE A 201 22.42 -18.32 -6.86
N ASP A 202 21.98 -19.56 -7.08
CA ASP A 202 22.71 -20.81 -6.84
C ASP A 202 23.25 -21.44 -8.14
N ALA A 203 23.13 -20.75 -9.28
CA ALA A 203 23.63 -21.25 -10.56
C ALA A 203 25.16 -21.14 -10.66
N PRO A 204 25.81 -22.08 -11.37
CA PRO A 204 27.18 -21.88 -11.86
C PRO A 204 27.29 -20.61 -12.69
N GLU A 205 28.45 -19.94 -12.64
CA GLU A 205 28.65 -18.60 -13.23
C GLU A 205 28.26 -18.51 -14.71
N GLU A 206 28.56 -19.52 -15.52
CA GLU A 206 28.20 -19.56 -16.95
C GLU A 206 26.67 -19.53 -17.14
N LYS A 207 25.94 -20.44 -16.48
CA LYS A 207 24.46 -20.49 -16.56
C LYS A 207 23.81 -19.26 -15.96
N MET A 208 24.45 -18.66 -14.95
CA MET A 208 23.99 -17.42 -14.34
C MET A 208 24.07 -16.26 -15.35
N LYS A 209 25.21 -16.10 -16.04
CA LYS A 209 25.39 -15.06 -17.07
C LYS A 209 24.38 -15.21 -18.20
N ASP A 210 24.24 -16.42 -18.75
CA ASP A 210 23.25 -16.69 -19.80
C ASP A 210 21.82 -16.36 -19.34
N GLY A 211 21.49 -16.71 -18.08
CA GLY A 211 20.21 -16.41 -17.48
C GLY A 211 19.95 -14.91 -17.31
N ILE A 212 20.98 -14.15 -16.94
CA ILE A 212 20.93 -12.69 -16.81
C ILE A 212 20.72 -12.05 -18.18
N GLU A 213 21.56 -12.38 -19.15
CA GLU A 213 21.47 -11.85 -20.53
C GLU A 213 20.08 -12.13 -21.12
N LYS A 214 19.57 -13.34 -20.91
CA LYS A 214 18.24 -13.73 -21.37
C LYS A 214 17.13 -12.87 -20.77
N PHE A 215 17.08 -12.68 -19.45
CA PHE A 215 16.01 -11.87 -18.88
C PHE A 215 16.17 -10.39 -19.22
N VAL A 216 17.40 -9.87 -19.32
CA VAL A 216 17.67 -8.48 -19.74
C VAL A 216 17.10 -8.25 -21.13
N PHE A 217 17.35 -9.17 -22.06
CA PHE A 217 16.77 -9.13 -23.40
C PHE A 217 15.23 -9.17 -23.38
N MET A 218 14.65 -10.12 -22.62
CA MET A 218 13.19 -10.28 -22.52
C MET A 218 12.48 -9.13 -21.81
N SER A 219 13.22 -8.35 -21.01
CA SER A 219 12.68 -7.26 -20.22
C SER A 219 12.85 -5.88 -20.87
N ALA A 220 13.33 -5.78 -22.12
CA ALA A 220 13.55 -4.50 -22.79
C ALA A 220 12.34 -3.55 -22.71
N PRO A 221 12.53 -2.23 -22.47
CA PRO A 221 13.81 -1.52 -22.27
C PRO A 221 14.49 -1.76 -20.92
N GLY A 222 13.87 -2.51 -20.02
CA GLY A 222 14.41 -2.91 -18.72
C GLY A 222 13.30 -3.45 -17.81
N PRO A 223 13.65 -4.24 -16.78
CA PRO A 223 12.68 -4.73 -15.82
C PRO A 223 12.09 -3.55 -15.03
N HIS A 224 10.80 -3.64 -14.72
CA HIS A 224 10.13 -2.66 -13.86
C HIS A 224 10.18 -3.05 -12.39
N VAL A 225 10.08 -4.37 -12.13
CA VAL A 225 10.05 -4.95 -10.79
C VAL A 225 10.83 -6.24 -10.79
N PHE A 226 11.66 -6.44 -9.76
CA PHE A 226 12.21 -7.75 -9.42
C PHE A 226 11.36 -8.37 -8.32
N LEU A 227 10.93 -9.61 -8.50
CA LEU A 227 10.22 -10.38 -7.49
C LEU A 227 11.17 -11.43 -6.93
N LEU A 228 11.79 -11.13 -5.79
CA LEU A 228 12.75 -12.02 -5.15
C LEU A 228 12.02 -13.09 -4.34
N VAL A 229 12.03 -14.32 -4.85
CA VAL A 229 11.31 -15.45 -4.29
C VAL A 229 12.19 -16.20 -3.30
N ILE A 230 11.83 -16.11 -2.02
CA ILE A 230 12.52 -16.75 -0.90
C ILE A 230 11.61 -17.80 -0.29
N LYS A 231 12.12 -19.02 -0.12
CA LYS A 231 11.39 -20.09 0.53
C LYS A 231 11.64 -20.05 2.04
N LEU A 232 10.57 -20.06 2.83
CA LEU A 232 10.62 -20.01 4.30
C LEU A 232 10.95 -21.37 4.95
N ASP A 233 11.92 -22.11 4.43
CA ASP A 233 12.30 -23.40 5.00
C ASP A 233 13.43 -23.30 6.06
N THR A 234 13.76 -24.43 6.67
CA THR A 234 14.69 -24.47 7.83
C THR A 234 16.16 -24.47 7.45
N ARG A 235 16.52 -24.42 6.16
CA ARG A 235 17.90 -24.53 5.68
C ARG A 235 18.23 -23.41 4.71
N PHE A 236 18.54 -22.24 5.28
CA PHE A 236 19.16 -21.18 4.50
C PHE A 236 20.59 -21.56 4.15
N THR A 237 20.93 -21.46 2.87
CA THR A 237 22.28 -21.70 2.39
C THR A 237 23.12 -20.42 2.46
N ASP A 238 24.45 -20.53 2.35
CA ASP A 238 25.33 -19.36 2.30
C ASP A 238 25.00 -18.45 1.11
N GLU A 239 24.50 -19.02 0.01
CA GLU A 239 24.01 -18.25 -1.13
C GLU A 239 22.82 -17.38 -0.75
N GLU A 240 21.91 -17.86 0.10
CA GLU A 240 20.75 -17.07 0.55
C GLU A 240 21.17 -15.93 1.48
N ASN A 241 22.16 -16.17 2.35
CA ASN A 241 22.75 -15.13 3.21
C ASN A 241 23.44 -14.01 2.40
N ASN A 242 23.85 -14.29 1.16
CA ASN A 242 24.55 -13.34 0.30
C ASN A 242 23.66 -12.78 -0.84
N THR A 243 22.34 -13.04 -0.81
CA THR A 243 21.41 -12.63 -1.87
C THR A 243 21.45 -11.13 -2.15
N GLU A 244 21.51 -10.30 -1.11
CA GLU A 244 21.60 -8.84 -1.27
C GLU A 244 22.85 -8.46 -2.09
N ARG A 245 24.00 -8.99 -1.69
CA ARG A 245 25.28 -8.77 -2.38
C ARG A 245 25.25 -9.31 -3.81
N TRP A 246 24.60 -10.46 -4.02
CA TRP A 246 24.45 -11.06 -5.33
C TRP A 246 23.65 -10.16 -6.28
N ILE A 247 22.53 -9.58 -5.81
CA ILE A 247 21.71 -8.65 -6.61
C ILE A 247 22.51 -7.40 -6.98
N ARG A 248 23.15 -6.77 -5.98
CA ARG A 248 23.98 -5.57 -6.19
C ARG A 248 25.09 -5.80 -7.22
N LYS A 249 25.80 -6.93 -7.09
CA LYS A 249 26.93 -7.27 -7.96
C LYS A 249 26.52 -7.63 -9.40
N ASN A 250 25.44 -8.40 -9.58
CA ASN A 250 25.12 -9.00 -10.88
C ASN A 250 24.02 -8.26 -11.65
N ILE A 251 23.20 -7.48 -10.96
CA ILE A 251 22.07 -6.74 -11.58
C ILE A 251 22.32 -5.24 -11.48
N GLY A 252 22.74 -4.75 -10.31
CA GLY A 252 23.10 -3.35 -10.09
C GLY A 252 22.77 -2.88 -8.68
N GLU A 253 23.44 -1.83 -8.21
CA GLU A 253 23.29 -1.29 -6.85
C GLU A 253 21.87 -0.83 -6.53
N ASP A 254 21.17 -0.28 -7.53
CA ASP A 254 19.80 0.23 -7.39
C ASP A 254 18.73 -0.87 -7.57
N ALA A 255 19.10 -2.09 -7.93
CA ALA A 255 18.14 -3.16 -8.23
C ALA A 255 17.27 -3.53 -7.01
N LEU A 256 17.81 -3.37 -5.80
CA LEU A 256 17.06 -3.61 -4.56
C LEU A 256 15.91 -2.61 -4.38
N CYS A 257 16.05 -1.36 -4.84
CA CYS A 257 14.96 -0.37 -4.81
C CYS A 257 13.77 -0.75 -5.71
N HIS A 258 13.98 -1.70 -6.63
CA HIS A 258 12.95 -2.25 -7.51
C HIS A 258 12.55 -3.68 -7.10
N THR A 259 12.99 -4.17 -5.95
CA THR A 259 12.79 -5.55 -5.51
C THR A 259 11.66 -5.67 -4.48
N ILE A 260 10.70 -6.54 -4.76
CA ILE A 260 9.71 -7.01 -3.79
C ILE A 260 10.09 -8.42 -3.37
N ILE A 261 10.15 -8.67 -2.06
CA ILE A 261 10.42 -10.02 -1.54
C ILE A 261 9.11 -10.80 -1.46
N LEU A 262 9.04 -11.92 -2.18
CA LEU A 262 7.96 -12.89 -2.11
C LEU A 262 8.39 -14.09 -1.29
N PHE A 263 7.86 -14.21 -0.07
CA PHE A 263 8.06 -15.39 0.76
C PHE A 263 7.09 -16.51 0.37
N THR A 264 7.64 -17.68 0.03
CA THR A 264 6.87 -18.89 -0.28
C THR A 264 6.96 -19.88 0.88
N HIS A 265 6.06 -20.88 0.88
CA HIS A 265 5.98 -21.89 1.93
C HIS A 265 5.73 -21.27 3.32
N ALA A 266 4.85 -20.27 3.39
CA ALA A 266 4.51 -19.61 4.66
C ALA A 266 3.84 -20.57 5.67
N ASP A 267 3.35 -21.72 5.22
CA ASP A 267 2.91 -22.84 6.05
C ASP A 267 4.05 -23.43 6.92
N ASP A 268 5.32 -23.27 6.52
CA ASP A 268 6.48 -23.69 7.31
C ASP A 268 6.79 -22.76 8.51
N LEU A 269 6.05 -21.65 8.67
CA LEU A 269 6.22 -20.73 9.81
C LEU A 269 5.79 -21.34 11.16
N ARG A 270 5.04 -22.45 11.17
CA ARG A 270 4.67 -23.24 12.37
C ARG A 270 4.13 -22.39 13.53
N GLY A 271 3.27 -21.43 13.23
CA GLY A 271 2.61 -20.57 14.23
C GLY A 271 3.37 -19.28 14.58
N LYS A 272 4.57 -19.05 14.02
CA LYS A 272 5.24 -17.75 14.07
C LYS A 272 4.66 -16.80 13.02
N THR A 273 4.66 -15.51 13.33
CA THR A 273 4.44 -14.47 12.32
C THR A 273 5.65 -14.35 11.40
N LEU A 274 5.43 -13.80 10.19
CA LEU A 274 6.53 -13.51 9.26
C LEU A 274 7.55 -12.54 9.88
N ASP A 275 7.07 -11.54 10.61
CA ASP A 275 7.94 -10.55 11.26
C ASP A 275 8.83 -11.17 12.34
N GLU A 276 8.29 -12.07 13.16
CA GLU A 276 9.09 -12.83 14.13
C GLU A 276 10.15 -13.68 13.42
N TYR A 277 9.76 -14.36 12.33
CA TYR A 277 10.67 -15.20 11.56
C TYR A 277 11.83 -14.41 10.93
N ILE A 278 11.55 -13.20 10.41
CA ILE A 278 12.55 -12.27 9.88
C ILE A 278 13.45 -11.77 11.02
N ARG A 279 12.88 -11.40 12.17
CA ARG A 279 13.65 -10.90 13.32
C ARG A 279 14.65 -11.91 13.87
N GLU A 280 14.38 -13.20 13.75
CA GLU A 280 15.31 -14.25 14.16
C GLU A 280 16.53 -14.41 13.23
N ARG A 281 16.54 -13.74 12.06
CA ARG A 281 17.54 -13.94 11.00
C ARG A 281 18.10 -12.63 10.49
N SER A 282 19.33 -12.30 10.91
CA SER A 282 19.99 -11.04 10.56
C SER A 282 20.09 -10.78 9.05
N PHE A 283 20.33 -11.82 8.24
CA PHE A 283 20.41 -11.65 6.78
C PHE A 283 19.05 -11.28 6.14
N LEU A 284 17.92 -11.82 6.65
CA LEU A 284 16.60 -11.42 6.17
C LEU A 284 16.27 -10.00 6.59
N GLN A 285 16.67 -9.58 7.79
CA GLN A 285 16.53 -8.18 8.21
C GLN A 285 17.31 -7.25 7.27
N SER A 286 18.57 -7.58 6.97
CA SER A 286 19.41 -6.81 6.04
C SER A 286 18.75 -6.71 4.66
N LEU A 287 18.28 -7.84 4.13
CA LEU A 287 17.67 -7.90 2.82
C LEU A 287 16.34 -7.14 2.74
N VAL A 288 15.47 -7.30 3.75
CA VAL A 288 14.20 -6.55 3.84
C VAL A 288 14.47 -5.05 3.94
N HIS A 289 15.46 -4.64 4.75
CA HIS A 289 15.85 -3.24 4.86
C HIS A 289 16.44 -2.70 3.55
N GLY A 290 17.21 -3.51 2.82
CA GLY A 290 17.80 -3.12 1.55
C GLY A 290 16.81 -2.92 0.41
N CYS A 291 15.67 -3.61 0.44
CA CYS A 291 14.61 -3.51 -0.59
C CYS A 291 13.66 -2.31 -0.41
N GLY A 292 13.73 -1.60 0.73
CA GLY A 292 12.86 -0.46 1.05
C GLY A 292 11.60 -0.84 1.81
#